data_AF-M7P2Q2-F1
#
_entry.id   AF-M7P2Q2-F1
#
_cell.length_a   1.000
_cell.length_b   1.000
_cell.length_c   1.000
_cell.angle_alpha   90.00
_cell.angle_beta   90.00
_cell.angle_gamma   90.00
#
_symmetry.space_group_name_H-M   'P 1'
#
loop_
_entity.id
_entity.type
_entity.pdbx_description
1 polymer ?
#
loop_
_entity_poly.entity_id
_entity_poly.type
_entity_poly.pdbx_seq_one_letter_code
_entity_poly.pdbx_strand_id
1 'polypeptide(L)'
;MNSLKELSSFCELLILNITEDRNQFHRLKLCPSEVFNEKERNVLLLYKKLEELRNKRKMLLFEEEISVDNNILDQELSEKIKEAEFELLIANATNTTKDLIIENFIETNPILQAAYSTQDSTKQDKIIGLCLENCDNIISNLLNLHNILLKNEKKIVPLQKEVLNLFLKNKEKVNKIMEIITNIKDREEKILSVLEKQQKEKLIKEMNDIKNRAIIVKNCLQGIILESGIDWYGNEHWRNIMLKAGEVDDY
;
A
#
# COMPACT_ATOMS: atom_id res chain seq x y z
N MET A 1 -13.20 19.50 11.04
CA MET A 1 -11.87 19.85 10.48
C MET A 1 -10.83 20.26 11.54
N ASN A 2 -11.18 20.35 12.83
CA ASN A 2 -10.22 20.77 13.88
C ASN A 2 -9.34 19.63 14.42
N SER A 3 -9.85 18.40 14.46
CA SER A 3 -9.13 17.24 15.01
C SER A 3 -7.88 16.84 14.23
N LEU A 4 -7.83 17.10 12.92
CA LEU A 4 -6.69 16.72 12.08
C LEU A 4 -5.54 17.73 12.20
N LYS A 5 -5.86 19.01 12.43
CA LYS A 5 -4.87 20.06 12.74
C LYS A 5 -4.31 19.89 14.16
N GLU A 6 -5.16 19.49 15.11
CA GLU A 6 -4.75 19.16 16.47
C GLU A 6 -3.82 17.94 16.50
N LEU A 7 -4.13 16.90 15.71
CA LEU A 7 -3.25 15.73 15.58
C LEU A 7 -1.92 16.10 14.91
N SER A 8 -1.94 16.93 13.85
CA SER A 8 -0.74 17.42 13.17
C SER A 8 0.16 18.22 14.12
N SER A 9 -0.43 19.14 14.89
CA SER A 9 0.28 19.95 15.88
C SER A 9 0.87 19.10 17.01
N PHE A 10 0.14 18.08 17.47
CA PHE A 10 0.63 17.14 18.48
C PHE A 10 1.78 16.27 17.94
N CYS A 11 1.70 15.83 16.68
CA CYS A 11 2.77 15.09 16.02
C CYS A 11 4.00 15.98 15.79
N GLU A 12 3.83 17.25 15.43
CA GLU A 12 4.93 18.21 15.29
C GLU A 12 5.61 18.49 16.63
N LEU A 13 4.84 18.65 17.72
CA LEU A 13 5.36 18.78 19.07
C LEU A 13 6.11 17.53 19.54
N LEU A 14 5.62 16.33 19.21
CA LEU A 14 6.31 15.07 19.50
C LEU A 14 7.62 14.95 18.72
N ILE A 15 7.63 15.32 17.45
CA ILE A 15 8.85 15.31 16.63
C ILE A 15 9.86 16.31 17.19
N LEU A 16 9.42 17.50 17.60
CA LEU A 16 10.30 18.51 18.21
C LEU A 16 10.90 18.02 19.53
N ASN A 17 10.11 17.41 20.42
CA ASN A 17 10.60 16.83 21.68
C ASN A 17 11.58 15.68 21.44
N ILE A 18 11.34 14.82 20.44
CA ILE A 18 12.28 13.75 20.06
C ILE A 18 13.56 14.32 19.46
N THR A 19 13.51 15.49 18.82
CA THR A 19 14.70 16.15 18.24
C THR A 19 15.50 16.99 19.23
N GLU A 20 14.92 17.44 20.33
CA GLU A 20 15.68 18.05 21.43
C GLU A 20 16.49 16.99 22.21
N ASP A 21 16.01 15.74 22.25
CA ASP A 21 16.76 14.56 22.73
C ASP A 21 17.69 13.94 21.64
N ARG A 22 18.31 14.79 20.81
CA ARG A 22 19.38 14.37 19.87
C ARG A 22 20.67 13.88 20.54
N ASN A 23 20.66 13.73 21.85
CA ASN A 23 21.58 12.87 22.59
C ASN A 23 20.72 11.71 23.10
N GLN A 24 20.57 10.55 22.45
CA GLN A 24 21.24 9.33 22.97
C GLN A 24 20.92 8.01 22.20
N PHE A 25 20.46 8.04 20.94
CA PHE A 25 20.27 6.78 20.18
C PHE A 25 20.98 6.74 18.83
N HIS A 26 22.16 7.39 18.74
CA HIS A 26 23.17 6.78 17.89
C HIS A 26 23.53 5.47 18.56
N ARG A 27 23.45 4.37 17.80
CA ARG A 27 24.11 3.08 18.08
C ARG A 27 25.22 3.30 19.09
N LEU A 28 25.30 2.50 20.14
CA LEU A 28 26.52 2.30 20.93
C LEU A 28 27.64 1.79 19.98
N LYS A 29 28.07 2.64 19.04
CA LYS A 29 29.44 2.75 18.63
C LYS A 29 30.09 3.18 19.93
N LEU A 30 30.69 2.22 20.62
CA LEU A 30 31.78 2.47 21.55
C LEU A 30 32.64 3.56 20.90
N CYS A 31 32.49 4.81 21.32
CA CYS A 31 33.40 5.88 20.92
C CYS A 31 34.76 5.49 21.49
N PRO A 32 35.77 5.12 20.69
CA PRO A 32 37.04 4.63 21.23
C PRO A 32 37.96 5.78 21.68
N SER A 33 37.41 6.96 21.92
CA SER A 33 38.17 8.15 22.32
C SER A 33 37.59 8.70 23.61
N GLU A 34 38.06 8.18 24.75
CA GLU A 34 38.37 8.95 26.00
C GLU A 34 38.46 8.11 27.29
N VAL A 35 38.24 6.79 27.27
CA VAL A 35 38.06 6.04 28.54
C VAL A 35 39.30 5.27 29.06
N PHE A 36 40.37 5.12 28.30
CA PHE A 36 41.53 4.35 28.75
C PHE A 36 42.78 5.21 28.99
N ASN A 37 43.29 5.16 30.22
CA ASN A 37 44.61 5.70 30.58
C ASN A 37 45.69 5.03 29.69
N GLU A 38 46.80 5.71 29.40
CA GLU A 38 47.87 5.17 28.54
C GLU A 38 48.36 3.79 29.02
N LYS A 39 48.38 3.60 30.34
CA LYS A 39 48.71 2.32 30.97
C LYS A 39 47.68 1.23 30.66
N GLU A 40 46.40 1.54 30.68
CA GLU A 40 45.31 0.58 30.40
C GLU A 40 45.30 0.20 28.91
N ARG A 41 45.57 1.15 28.01
CA ARG A 41 45.78 0.85 26.59
C ARG A 41 46.97 -0.09 26.37
N ASN A 42 48.06 0.12 27.09
CA ASN A 42 49.22 -0.76 27.01
C ASN A 42 48.93 -2.17 27.55
N VAL A 43 48.16 -2.29 28.64
CA VAL A 43 47.72 -3.58 29.17
C VAL A 43 46.84 -4.32 28.16
N LEU A 44 45.90 -3.63 27.51
CA LEU A 44 45.04 -4.23 26.48
C LEU A 44 45.82 -4.66 25.24
N LEU A 45 46.80 -3.87 24.79
CA LEU A 45 47.68 -4.23 23.68
C LEU A 45 48.56 -5.44 24.03
N LEU A 46 49.09 -5.49 25.25
CA LEU A 46 49.85 -6.65 25.74
C LEU A 46 48.98 -7.90 25.82
N TYR A 47 47.74 -7.76 26.29
CA TYR A 47 46.79 -8.87 26.36
C TYR A 47 46.49 -9.45 24.98
N LYS A 48 46.15 -8.60 23.99
CA LYS A 48 45.95 -9.01 22.59
C LYS A 48 47.17 -9.75 22.03
N LYS A 49 48.37 -9.22 22.28
CA LYS A 49 49.62 -9.85 21.82
C LYS A 49 49.87 -11.21 22.48
N LEU A 50 49.49 -11.36 23.75
CA LEU A 50 49.59 -12.62 24.49
C LEU A 50 48.63 -13.67 23.92
N GLU A 51 47.42 -13.25 23.56
CA GLU A 51 46.40 -14.09 22.92
C GLU A 51 46.84 -14.55 21.52
N GLU A 52 47.39 -13.63 20.70
CA GLU A 52 48.00 -13.97 19.40
C GLU A 52 49.13 -15.01 19.53
N LEU A 53 50.01 -14.84 20.52
CA LEU A 53 51.11 -15.78 20.77
C LEU A 53 50.62 -17.14 21.26
N ARG A 54 49.58 -17.18 22.09
CA ARG A 54 48.93 -18.44 22.49
C ARG A 54 48.34 -19.17 21.29
N ASN A 55 47.69 -18.45 20.37
CA ASN A 55 47.12 -19.04 19.16
C ASN A 55 48.20 -19.58 18.23
N LYS A 56 49.29 -18.82 18.01
CA LYS A 56 50.46 -19.30 17.25
C LYS A 56 51.09 -20.56 17.86
N ARG A 57 51.22 -20.61 19.18
CA ARG A 57 51.73 -21.79 19.87
C ARG A 57 50.83 -23.02 19.66
N LYS A 58 49.51 -22.85 19.75
CA LYS A 58 48.56 -23.94 19.48
C LYS A 58 48.65 -24.44 18.03
N MET A 59 48.80 -23.53 17.08
CA MET A 59 48.98 -23.88 15.66
C MET A 59 50.26 -24.69 15.42
N LEU A 60 51.39 -24.27 16.01
CA LEU A 60 52.65 -25.00 15.90
C LEU A 60 52.59 -26.39 16.54
N LEU A 61 51.94 -26.54 17.70
CA LEU A 61 51.73 -27.84 18.33
C LEU A 61 50.88 -28.77 17.45
N PHE A 62 49.85 -28.23 16.79
CA PHE A 62 49.01 -28.98 15.86
C PHE A 62 49.78 -29.40 14.60
N GLU A 63 50.64 -28.54 14.06
CA GLU A 63 51.52 -28.87 12.92
C GLU A 63 52.57 -29.94 13.30
N GLU A 64 53.13 -29.87 14.52
CA GLU A 64 54.05 -30.89 15.03
C GLU A 64 53.35 -32.25 15.20
N GLU A 65 52.12 -32.29 15.73
CA GLU A 65 51.33 -33.52 15.89
C GLU A 65 50.95 -34.16 14.53
N ILE A 66 50.65 -33.37 13.50
CA ILE A 66 50.35 -33.88 12.14
C ILE A 66 51.59 -34.47 11.47
N SER A 67 52.79 -33.96 11.76
CA SER A 67 54.02 -34.40 11.09
C SER A 67 54.52 -35.78 11.52
N VAL A 68 54.06 -36.31 12.67
CA VAL A 68 54.56 -37.56 13.27
C VAL A 68 53.78 -38.81 12.80
N ASP A 69 52.56 -38.67 12.29
CA ASP A 69 51.62 -39.79 12.07
C ASP A 69 51.33 -40.12 10.58
N ASN A 70 52.32 -39.98 9.69
CA ASN A 70 52.16 -40.23 8.25
C ASN A 70 52.08 -41.73 7.85
N ASN A 71 51.71 -42.66 8.74
CA ASN A 71 51.75 -44.10 8.42
C ASN A 71 50.64 -44.99 9.02
N ILE A 72 49.44 -44.46 9.31
CA ILE A 72 48.33 -45.27 9.82
C ILE A 72 47.04 -44.98 9.03
N LEU A 73 46.53 -46.05 8.40
CA LEU A 73 45.17 -46.30 7.90
C LEU A 73 44.19 -45.10 7.92
N ASP A 74 44.01 -44.45 6.76
CA ASP A 74 43.19 -43.25 6.54
C ASP A 74 41.74 -43.32 7.08
N GLN A 75 41.20 -44.52 7.30
CA GLN A 75 39.81 -44.74 7.70
C GLN A 75 39.61 -44.65 9.22
N GLU A 76 40.50 -45.21 10.03
CA GLU A 76 40.49 -45.06 11.49
C GLU A 76 40.92 -43.66 11.91
N LEU A 77 41.81 -43.04 11.13
CA LEU A 77 42.27 -41.66 11.35
C LEU A 77 41.15 -40.66 11.02
N SER A 78 40.36 -40.89 9.97
CA SER A 78 39.18 -40.07 9.66
C SER A 78 38.09 -40.14 10.73
N GLU A 79 37.86 -41.32 11.33
CA GLU A 79 36.89 -41.47 12.43
C GLU A 79 37.38 -40.74 13.70
N LYS A 80 38.66 -40.89 14.06
CA LYS A 80 39.25 -40.15 15.19
C LYS A 80 39.26 -38.64 14.96
N ILE A 81 39.48 -38.17 13.73
CA ILE A 81 39.40 -36.75 13.39
C ILE A 81 37.97 -36.25 13.58
N LYS A 82 36.95 -37.00 13.14
CA LYS A 82 35.54 -36.61 13.34
C LYS A 82 35.14 -36.59 14.81
N GLU A 83 35.61 -37.57 15.59
CA GLU A 83 35.40 -37.59 17.04
C GLU A 83 36.08 -36.39 17.71
N ALA A 84 37.34 -36.08 17.36
CA ALA A 84 38.06 -34.93 17.86
C ALA A 84 37.41 -33.58 17.44
N GLU A 85 36.93 -33.47 16.20
CA GLU A 85 36.17 -32.29 15.73
C GLU A 85 34.87 -32.11 16.50
N PHE A 86 34.16 -33.20 16.79
CA PHE A 86 32.94 -33.17 17.58
C PHE A 86 33.21 -32.79 19.04
N GLU A 87 34.25 -33.34 19.65
CA GLU A 87 34.70 -32.96 21.00
C GLU A 87 35.12 -31.49 21.05
N LEU A 88 35.83 -31.00 20.02
CA LEU A 88 36.21 -29.59 19.90
C LEU A 88 34.96 -28.71 19.77
N LEU A 89 33.97 -29.09 18.97
CA LEU A 89 32.70 -28.36 18.85
C LEU A 89 31.97 -28.29 20.20
N ILE A 90 31.93 -29.39 20.96
CA ILE A 90 31.35 -29.40 22.30
C ILE A 90 32.16 -28.52 23.25
N ALA A 91 33.48 -28.58 23.21
CA ALA A 91 34.36 -27.74 24.02
C ALA A 91 34.17 -26.25 23.71
N ASN A 92 34.01 -25.89 22.44
CA ASN A 92 33.73 -24.51 22.02
C ASN A 92 32.34 -24.06 22.44
N ALA A 93 31.30 -24.88 22.24
CA ALA A 93 29.95 -24.56 22.70
C ALA A 93 29.94 -24.37 24.23
N THR A 94 30.58 -25.26 24.98
CA THR A 94 30.65 -25.14 26.45
C THR A 94 31.44 -23.91 26.89
N ASN A 95 32.56 -23.58 26.24
CA ASN A 95 33.33 -22.38 26.57
C ASN A 95 32.56 -21.09 26.23
N THR A 96 31.92 -21.01 25.05
CA THR A 96 31.08 -19.84 24.71
C THR A 96 29.92 -19.66 25.69
N THR A 97 29.26 -20.74 26.12
CA THR A 97 28.22 -20.63 27.15
C THR A 97 28.77 -20.18 28.50
N LYS A 98 29.98 -20.64 28.89
CA LYS A 98 30.64 -20.18 30.12
C LYS A 98 30.99 -18.70 30.03
N ASP A 99 31.52 -18.25 28.90
CA ASP A 99 31.86 -16.85 28.68
C ASP A 99 30.63 -15.95 28.75
N LEU A 100 29.51 -16.36 28.15
CA LEU A 100 28.22 -15.66 28.25
C LEU A 100 27.69 -15.62 29.69
N ILE A 101 27.84 -16.70 30.46
CA ILE A 101 27.44 -16.73 31.87
C ILE A 101 28.30 -15.76 32.69
N ILE A 102 29.61 -15.73 32.44
CA ILE A 102 30.54 -14.84 33.13
C ILE A 102 30.24 -13.39 32.78
N GLU A 103 30.04 -13.07 31.50
CA GLU A 103 29.67 -11.73 31.03
C GLU A 103 28.37 -11.27 31.69
N ASN A 104 27.33 -12.10 31.64
CA ASN A 104 26.05 -11.79 32.27
C ASN A 104 26.18 -11.64 33.80
N PHE A 105 27.04 -12.42 34.46
CA PHE A 105 27.30 -12.26 35.89
C PHE A 105 28.01 -10.93 36.20
N ILE A 106 29.00 -10.55 35.39
CA ILE A 106 29.74 -9.28 35.52
C ILE A 106 28.81 -8.09 35.31
N GLU A 107 27.85 -8.18 34.38
CA GLU A 107 26.86 -7.14 34.12
C GLU A 107 25.75 -7.09 35.18
N THR A 108 25.24 -8.24 35.61
CA THR A 108 24.09 -8.33 36.52
C THR A 108 24.46 -8.00 37.97
N ASN A 109 25.66 -8.38 38.43
CA ASN A 109 26.09 -8.14 39.80
C ASN A 109 26.09 -6.65 40.21
N PRO A 110 26.66 -5.69 39.44
CA PRO A 110 26.58 -4.27 39.78
C PRO A 110 25.16 -3.72 39.70
N ILE A 111 24.30 -4.26 38.82
CA ILE A 111 22.87 -3.90 38.75
C ILE A 111 22.15 -4.33 40.04
N LEU A 112 22.36 -5.56 40.49
CA LEU A 112 21.78 -6.06 41.74
C LEU A 112 22.31 -5.29 42.95
N GLN A 113 23.60 -4.99 43.00
CA GLN A 113 24.18 -4.17 44.07
C GLN A 113 23.60 -2.75 44.07
N ALA A 114 23.46 -2.12 42.90
CA ALA A 114 22.83 -0.82 42.77
C ALA A 114 21.35 -0.82 43.19
N ALA A 115 20.59 -1.87 42.86
CA ALA A 115 19.17 -1.99 43.20
C ALA A 115 18.91 -2.29 44.69
N TYR A 116 19.81 -3.04 45.35
CA TYR A 116 19.61 -3.51 46.73
C TYR A 116 20.51 -2.82 47.77
N SER A 117 21.40 -1.90 47.39
CA SER A 117 22.32 -1.27 48.34
C SER A 117 21.60 -0.32 49.29
N THR A 118 21.46 -0.71 50.55
CA THR A 118 20.70 0.06 51.54
C THR A 118 21.48 1.07 52.37
N GLN A 119 22.81 0.98 52.57
CA GLN A 119 23.51 1.92 53.49
C GLN A 119 24.96 2.32 53.11
N ASP A 120 25.75 1.45 52.45
CA ASP A 120 27.16 1.73 52.06
C ASP A 120 27.37 1.71 50.53
N SER A 121 26.43 2.28 49.76
CA SER A 121 26.53 2.35 48.29
C SER A 121 27.76 3.18 47.88
N THR A 122 28.59 2.65 46.99
CA THR A 122 29.63 3.45 46.35
C THR A 122 28.99 4.54 45.47
N LYS A 123 29.74 5.61 45.15
CA LYS A 123 29.23 6.66 44.24
C LYS A 123 28.81 6.10 42.87
N GLN A 124 29.43 5.00 42.44
CA GLN A 124 29.13 4.32 41.18
C GLN A 124 27.77 3.61 41.26
N ASP A 125 27.47 2.93 42.36
CA ASP A 125 26.18 2.24 42.56
C ASP A 125 24.99 3.21 42.52
N LYS A 126 25.15 4.42 43.08
CA LYS A 126 24.13 5.47 43.02
C LYS A 126 23.87 5.97 41.61
N ILE A 127 24.91 6.09 40.78
CA ILE A 127 24.77 6.53 39.38
C ILE A 127 24.07 5.45 38.56
N ILE A 128 24.42 4.18 38.78
CA ILE A 128 23.76 3.04 38.12
C ILE A 128 22.29 2.97 38.53
N GLY A 129 21.97 3.14 39.82
CA GLY A 129 20.59 3.21 40.31
C GLY A 129 19.76 4.30 39.63
N LEU A 130 20.28 5.53 39.54
CA LEU A 130 19.61 6.63 38.82
C LEU A 130 19.41 6.32 37.33
N CYS A 131 20.37 5.64 36.70
CA CYS A 131 20.26 5.23 35.29
C CYS A 131 19.18 4.16 35.11
N LEU A 132 19.06 3.21 36.04
CA LEU A 132 18.02 2.19 36.06
C LEU A 132 16.63 2.81 36.24
N GLU A 133 16.47 3.73 37.19
CA GLU A 133 15.20 4.45 37.38
C GLU A 133 14.78 5.22 36.10
N ASN A 134 15.73 5.86 35.43
CA ASN A 134 15.46 6.53 34.15
C ASN A 134 15.07 5.53 33.06
N CYS A 135 15.73 4.39 32.97
CA CYS A 135 15.37 3.32 32.03
C CYS A 135 13.96 2.80 32.31
N ASP A 136 13.63 2.52 33.58
CA ASP A 136 12.30 2.04 33.97
C ASP A 136 11.20 3.06 33.65
N ASN A 137 11.47 4.35 33.87
CA ASN A 137 10.55 5.42 33.49
C ASN A 137 10.33 5.48 31.97
N ILE A 138 11.40 5.36 31.18
CA ILE A 138 11.31 5.34 29.71
C ILE A 138 10.54 4.09 29.24
N ILE A 139 10.84 2.92 29.79
CA ILE A 139 10.16 1.67 29.45
C ILE A 139 8.68 1.73 29.81
N SER A 140 8.35 2.24 30.99
CA SER A 140 6.96 2.44 31.42
C SER A 140 6.21 3.39 30.48
N ASN A 141 6.84 4.50 30.10
CA ASN A 141 6.27 5.45 29.13
C ASN A 141 6.07 4.81 27.75
N LEU A 142 7.04 4.03 27.27
CA LEU A 142 6.95 3.31 26.01
C LEU A 142 5.80 2.28 26.02
N LEU A 143 5.67 1.52 27.10
CA LEU A 143 4.57 0.57 27.27
C LEU A 143 3.20 1.27 27.31
N ASN A 144 3.12 2.43 27.97
CA ASN A 144 1.91 3.25 27.99
C ASN A 144 1.54 3.76 26.59
N LEU A 145 2.51 4.28 25.84
CA LEU A 145 2.30 4.70 24.46
C LEU A 145 1.88 3.55 23.55
N HIS A 146 2.52 2.38 23.70
CA HIS A 146 2.15 1.18 22.96
C HIS A 146 0.69 0.76 23.26
N ASN A 147 0.29 0.80 24.52
CA ASN A 147 -1.09 0.52 24.92
C ASN A 147 -2.10 1.53 24.35
N ILE A 148 -1.74 2.81 24.28
CA ILE A 148 -2.59 3.84 23.63
C ILE A 148 -2.71 3.57 22.14
N LEU A 149 -1.60 3.22 21.47
CA LEU A 149 -1.60 2.86 20.05
C LEU A 149 -2.53 1.67 19.79
N LEU A 150 -2.39 0.58 20.54
CA LEU A 150 -3.25 -0.59 20.41
C LEU A 150 -4.73 -0.26 20.64
N LYS A 151 -5.04 0.61 21.62
CA LYS A 151 -6.41 1.08 21.85
C LYS A 151 -6.94 1.89 20.66
N ASN A 152 -6.12 2.75 20.06
CA ASN A 152 -6.52 3.55 18.90
C ASN A 152 -6.68 2.69 17.65
N GLU A 153 -5.79 1.74 17.42
CA GLU A 153 -5.91 0.77 16.32
C GLU A 153 -7.20 -0.03 16.43
N LYS A 154 -7.52 -0.55 17.63
CA LYS A 154 -8.80 -1.24 17.90
C LYS A 154 -10.03 -0.37 17.64
N LYS A 155 -9.93 0.97 17.73
CA LYS A 155 -11.02 1.90 17.39
C LYS A 155 -11.07 2.22 15.90
N ILE A 156 -9.92 2.35 15.24
CA ILE A 156 -9.83 2.73 13.82
C ILE A 156 -10.25 1.59 12.90
N VAL A 157 -9.85 0.35 13.19
CA VAL A 157 -10.18 -0.82 12.36
C VAL A 157 -11.71 -1.00 12.15
N PRO A 158 -12.57 -0.98 13.19
CA PRO A 158 -14.01 -1.09 12.98
C PRO A 158 -14.58 0.10 12.21
N LEU A 159 -14.11 1.33 12.48
CA LEU A 159 -14.53 2.51 11.74
C LEU A 159 -14.16 2.43 10.25
N GLN A 160 -12.95 1.95 9.92
CA GLN A 160 -12.54 1.72 8.54
C GLN A 160 -13.43 0.69 7.84
N LYS A 161 -13.79 -0.39 8.55
CA LYS A 161 -14.71 -1.41 8.05
C LYS A 161 -16.11 -0.85 7.81
N GLU A 162 -16.62 -0.02 8.72
CA GLU A 162 -17.91 0.66 8.56
C GLU A 162 -17.90 1.62 7.37
N VAL A 163 -16.84 2.42 7.22
CA VAL A 163 -16.66 3.33 6.09
C VAL A 163 -16.65 2.55 4.78
N LEU A 164 -15.92 1.45 4.69
CA LEU A 164 -15.89 0.60 3.49
C LEU A 164 -17.27 0.03 3.17
N ASN A 165 -18.01 -0.44 4.18
CA ASN A 165 -19.39 -0.91 4.01
C ASN A 165 -20.32 0.20 3.52
N LEU A 166 -20.18 1.43 4.02
CA LEU A 166 -20.94 2.58 3.56
C LEU A 166 -20.60 2.95 2.12
N PHE A 167 -19.33 2.89 1.72
CA PHE A 167 -18.91 3.10 0.34
C PHE A 167 -19.52 2.06 -0.61
N LEU A 168 -19.55 0.78 -0.22
CA LEU A 168 -20.21 -0.27 -1.02
C LEU A 168 -21.71 0.00 -1.17
N LYS A 169 -22.41 0.33 -0.07
CA LYS A 169 -23.84 0.69 -0.13
C LYS A 169 -24.10 1.93 -0.99
N ASN A 170 -23.23 2.94 -0.92
CA ASN A 170 -23.34 4.13 -1.75
C ASN A 170 -23.13 3.80 -3.22
N LYS A 171 -22.15 2.94 -3.54
CA LYS A 171 -21.91 2.46 -4.90
C LYS A 171 -23.14 1.72 -5.45
N GLU A 172 -23.75 0.84 -4.67
CA GLU A 172 -24.98 0.14 -5.04
C GLU A 172 -26.13 1.11 -5.33
N LYS A 173 -26.31 2.13 -4.48
CA LYS A 173 -27.34 3.16 -4.69
C LYS A 173 -27.09 3.99 -5.94
N VAL A 174 -25.84 4.39 -6.18
CA VAL A 174 -25.46 5.13 -7.40
C VAL A 174 -25.72 4.28 -8.64
N ASN A 175 -25.38 2.99 -8.62
CA ASN A 175 -25.69 2.07 -9.73
C ASN A 175 -27.20 1.99 -9.99
N LYS A 176 -28.03 1.90 -8.95
CA LYS A 176 -29.50 1.91 -9.09
C LYS A 176 -30.01 3.23 -9.67
N ILE A 177 -29.45 4.37 -9.25
CA ILE A 177 -29.80 5.68 -9.80
C ILE A 177 -29.42 5.74 -11.29
N MET A 178 -28.24 5.26 -11.66
CA MET A 178 -27.81 5.22 -13.05
C MET A 178 -28.72 4.32 -13.89
N GLU A 179 -29.12 3.15 -13.39
CA GLU A 179 -30.07 2.26 -14.05
C GLU A 179 -31.46 2.91 -14.23
N ILE A 180 -31.92 3.68 -13.24
CA ILE A 180 -33.17 4.45 -13.35
C ILE A 180 -33.03 5.53 -14.43
N ILE A 181 -31.90 6.26 -14.46
CA ILE A 181 -31.64 7.30 -15.45
C ILE A 181 -31.59 6.70 -16.85
N THR A 182 -30.91 5.57 -17.06
CA THR A 182 -30.87 4.91 -18.37
C THR A 182 -32.26 4.44 -18.78
N ASN A 183 -33.03 3.86 -17.87
CA ASN A 183 -34.42 3.44 -18.15
C ASN A 183 -35.33 4.63 -18.50
N ILE A 184 -35.13 5.80 -17.90
CA ILE A 184 -35.88 7.02 -18.24
C ILE A 184 -35.49 7.50 -19.63
N LYS A 185 -34.19 7.58 -19.94
CA LYS A 185 -33.70 7.97 -21.28
C LYS A 185 -34.22 7.04 -22.38
N ASP A 186 -34.16 5.73 -22.16
CA ASP A 186 -34.67 4.73 -23.11
C ASP A 186 -36.18 4.88 -23.34
N ARG A 187 -36.94 5.27 -22.31
CA ARG A 187 -38.37 5.56 -22.44
C ARG A 187 -38.62 6.86 -23.19
N GLU A 188 -37.87 7.91 -22.91
CA GLU A 188 -37.95 9.18 -23.62
C GLU A 188 -37.64 9.01 -25.11
N GLU A 189 -36.56 8.31 -25.46
CA GLU A 189 -36.20 8.00 -26.85
C GLU A 189 -37.30 7.19 -27.56
N LYS A 190 -37.89 6.19 -26.89
CA LYS A 190 -39.02 5.44 -27.44
C LYS A 190 -40.23 6.34 -27.68
N ILE A 191 -40.57 7.23 -26.75
CA ILE A 191 -41.70 8.16 -26.90
C ILE A 191 -41.46 9.13 -28.06
N LEU A 192 -40.26 9.72 -28.16
CA LEU A 192 -39.85 10.58 -29.27
C LEU A 192 -40.00 9.86 -30.61
N SER A 193 -39.50 8.62 -30.72
CA SER A 193 -39.61 7.84 -31.95
C SER A 193 -41.06 7.53 -32.37
N VAL A 194 -41.97 7.36 -31.40
CA VAL A 194 -43.40 7.12 -31.68
C VAL A 194 -44.07 8.42 -32.14
N LEU A 195 -43.77 9.55 -31.50
CA LEU A 195 -44.33 10.85 -31.89
C LEU A 195 -43.86 11.27 -33.28
N GLU A 196 -42.58 11.07 -33.61
CA GLU A 196 -42.03 11.33 -34.93
C GLU A 196 -42.71 10.47 -36.01
N LYS A 197 -42.94 9.17 -35.74
CA LYS A 197 -43.69 8.28 -36.64
C LYS A 197 -45.12 8.76 -36.86
N GLN A 198 -45.82 9.14 -35.78
CA GLN A 198 -47.19 9.64 -35.88
C GLN A 198 -47.28 10.96 -36.66
N GLN A 199 -46.32 11.87 -36.49
CA GLN A 199 -46.26 13.12 -37.27
C GLN A 199 -46.00 12.83 -38.75
N LYS A 200 -45.08 11.92 -39.06
CA LYS A 200 -44.80 11.50 -40.44
C LYS A 200 -46.04 10.87 -41.10
N GLU A 201 -46.76 10.01 -40.40
CA GLU A 201 -47.99 9.42 -40.91
C GLU A 201 -49.09 10.46 -41.18
N LYS A 202 -49.23 11.47 -40.32
CA LYS A 202 -50.16 12.58 -40.55
C LYS A 202 -49.80 13.38 -41.80
N LEU A 203 -48.53 13.75 -41.96
CA LEU A 203 -48.05 14.48 -43.14
C LEU A 203 -48.25 13.68 -44.43
N ILE A 204 -48.01 12.37 -44.42
CA ILE A 204 -48.27 11.50 -45.58
C ILE A 204 -49.76 11.48 -45.93
N LYS A 205 -50.64 11.41 -44.93
CA LYS A 205 -52.10 11.46 -45.17
C LYS A 205 -52.52 12.80 -45.77
N GLU A 206 -52.05 13.91 -45.21
CA GLU A 206 -52.35 15.26 -45.73
C GLU A 206 -51.81 15.45 -47.16
N MET A 207 -50.60 14.95 -47.45
CA MET A 207 -50.02 14.98 -48.80
C MET A 207 -50.85 14.14 -49.79
N ASN A 208 -51.29 12.95 -49.38
CA ASN A 208 -52.16 12.10 -50.20
C ASN A 208 -53.53 12.75 -50.45
N ASP A 209 -54.10 13.42 -49.45
CA ASP A 209 -55.37 14.15 -49.61
C ASP A 209 -55.24 15.34 -50.56
N ILE A 210 -54.11 16.07 -50.51
CA ILE A 210 -53.81 17.13 -51.48
C ILE A 210 -53.62 16.54 -52.88
N LYS A 211 -52.87 15.43 -53.01
CA LYS A 211 -52.66 14.72 -54.28
C LYS A 211 -54.01 14.28 -54.89
N ASN A 212 -54.87 13.66 -54.08
CA ASN A 212 -56.19 13.21 -54.51
C ASN A 212 -57.06 14.39 -54.96
N ARG A 213 -57.08 15.51 -54.22
CA ARG A 213 -57.80 16.72 -54.64
C ARG A 213 -57.26 17.29 -55.94
N ALA A 214 -55.94 17.32 -56.12
CA ALA A 214 -55.33 17.79 -57.36
C ALA A 214 -55.69 16.91 -58.55
N ILE A 215 -55.71 15.57 -58.38
CA ILE A 215 -56.16 14.63 -59.42
C ILE A 215 -57.63 14.87 -59.78
N ILE A 216 -58.51 15.06 -58.80
CA ILE A 216 -59.93 15.37 -59.05
C ILE A 216 -60.06 16.66 -59.87
N VAL A 217 -59.35 17.73 -59.49
CA VAL A 217 -59.38 19.00 -60.22
C VAL A 217 -58.82 18.86 -61.64
N LYS A 218 -57.71 18.13 -61.83
CA LYS A 218 -57.14 17.82 -63.15
C LYS A 218 -58.17 17.09 -64.02
N ASN A 219 -58.82 16.05 -63.49
CA ASN A 219 -59.83 15.27 -64.20
C ASN A 219 -61.07 16.10 -64.55
N CYS A 220 -61.56 16.93 -63.62
CA CYS A 220 -62.67 17.85 -63.89
C CYS A 220 -62.31 18.86 -64.99
N LEU A 221 -61.10 19.42 -64.97
CA LEU A 221 -60.64 20.36 -66.00
C LEU A 221 -60.58 19.70 -67.38
N GLN A 222 -60.09 18.46 -67.46
CA GLN A 222 -60.11 17.67 -68.69
C GLN A 222 -61.53 17.42 -69.20
N GLY A 223 -62.45 17.03 -68.31
CA GLY A 223 -63.87 16.84 -68.64
C GLY A 223 -64.51 18.12 -69.21
N ILE A 224 -64.27 19.26 -68.56
CA ILE A 224 -64.80 20.57 -69.01
C ILE A 224 -64.25 20.93 -70.40
N ILE A 225 -62.94 20.76 -70.63
CA ILE A 225 -62.34 21.07 -71.93
C ILE A 225 -62.93 20.19 -73.03
N LEU A 226 -63.08 18.88 -72.78
CA LEU A 226 -63.66 17.93 -73.73
C LEU A 226 -65.14 18.25 -74.04
N GLU A 227 -65.95 18.60 -73.04
CA GLU A 227 -67.37 18.93 -73.22
C GLU A 227 -67.61 20.33 -73.82
N SER A 228 -66.67 21.26 -73.66
CA SER A 228 -66.81 22.64 -74.13
C SER A 228 -66.82 22.81 -75.67
N GLY A 229 -66.44 21.77 -76.42
CA GLY A 229 -66.35 21.83 -77.89
C GLY A 229 -65.22 22.72 -78.44
N ILE A 230 -64.29 23.15 -77.57
CA ILE A 230 -63.09 23.91 -77.96
C ILE A 230 -62.12 23.00 -78.72
N ASP A 231 -61.53 23.47 -79.82
CA ASP A 231 -60.45 22.76 -80.52
C ASP A 231 -59.14 22.78 -79.71
N TRP A 232 -59.06 21.84 -78.76
CA TRP A 232 -57.94 21.68 -77.85
C TRP A 232 -56.72 21.04 -78.52
N TYR A 233 -56.89 20.36 -79.66
CA TYR A 233 -55.79 19.72 -80.39
C TYR A 233 -55.02 20.73 -81.24
N GLY A 234 -55.75 21.60 -81.95
CA GLY A 234 -55.20 22.64 -82.81
C GLY A 234 -54.57 23.81 -82.06
N ASN A 235 -55.03 24.10 -80.83
CA ASN A 235 -54.51 25.19 -80.01
C ASN A 235 -53.43 24.72 -79.03
N GLU A 236 -52.21 25.23 -79.20
CA GLU A 236 -51.04 24.88 -78.37
C GLU A 236 -51.27 25.09 -76.87
N HIS A 237 -52.03 26.13 -76.49
CA HIS A 237 -52.32 26.42 -75.09
C HIS A 237 -53.15 25.32 -74.43
N TRP A 238 -54.25 24.91 -75.08
CA TRP A 238 -55.16 23.88 -74.57
C TRP A 238 -54.56 22.48 -74.63
N ARG A 239 -53.78 22.18 -75.68
CA ARG A 239 -53.02 20.94 -75.80
C ARG A 239 -52.06 20.76 -74.63
N ASN A 240 -51.31 21.81 -74.27
CA ASN A 240 -50.37 21.76 -73.15
C ASN A 240 -51.07 21.57 -71.80
N ILE A 241 -52.25 22.18 -71.61
CA ILE A 241 -53.05 21.99 -70.40
C ILE A 241 -53.57 20.55 -70.31
N MET A 242 -54.07 19.99 -71.41
CA MET A 242 -54.60 18.62 -71.46
C MET A 242 -53.51 17.57 -71.19
N LEU A 243 -52.32 17.75 -71.77
CA LEU A 243 -51.17 16.87 -71.55
C LEU A 243 -50.68 16.93 -70.09
N LYS A 244 -50.52 18.13 -69.51
CA LYS A 244 -50.13 18.30 -68.10
C LYS A 244 -51.17 17.78 -67.11
N ALA A 245 -52.45 17.79 -67.51
CA ALA A 245 -53.52 17.22 -66.71
C ALA A 245 -53.55 15.67 -66.80
N GLY A 246 -53.07 15.09 -67.90
CA GLY A 246 -53.06 13.64 -68.15
C GLY A 246 -51.79 12.92 -67.71
N GLU A 247 -50.70 13.66 -67.46
CA GLU A 247 -49.51 13.11 -66.85
C GLU A 247 -49.77 12.75 -65.38
N VAL A 248 -49.62 11.46 -65.06
CA VAL A 248 -49.51 10.98 -63.68
C VAL A 248 -48.13 11.36 -63.21
N ASP A 249 -48.06 12.37 -62.34
CA ASP A 249 -46.81 12.75 -61.68
C ASP A 249 -46.36 11.59 -60.75
N ASP A 250 -45.49 10.72 -61.26
CA ASP A 250 -44.77 9.70 -60.50
C ASP A 250 -43.65 10.39 -59.72
N TYR A 251 -43.93 10.69 -58.45
CA TYR A 251 -42.95 11.05 -57.42
C TYR A 251 -43.12 10.10 -56.23
#